data_AF-A0A7Y5GY14-F1
#
_entry.id   AF-A0A7Y5GY14-F1
#
_cell.length_a   1.000
_cell.length_b   1.000
_cell.length_c   1.000
_cell.angle_alpha   90.00
_cell.angle_beta   90.00
_cell.angle_gamma   90.00
#
_symmetry.space_group_name_H-M   'P 1'
#
loop_
_entity.id
_entity.type
_entity.pdbx_description
1 polymer ?
#
loop_
_entity_poly.entity_id
_entity_poly.type
_entity_poly.pdbx_seq_one_letter_code
_entity_poly.pdbx_strand_id
1 'polypeptide(L)'
;MTTDPSVRPGAQGAIAAIAVTFLVVGVAAVVIHYRQPASNVDLSLDTWRPSAEDWNKHREQEELLALKVELGSEEKKVLAAFADLNRTELLVLDKEPDESLRQAMTVLEMVAERYFLKHGAQKYRALGVFAAKQFADVLTKLLAATRQKGVKATEIAKVFAGDPLYQQWQDIGGDFLSNALRSGLLSPQGDLQPGAEIIVPLLFASRWSYFVRNLGPKEAVETPFARLTLLKWKVEYHHGLTMERRHELIREVLELQPNYPVDDVLGRLYAKYSDWRRSAEHFEKALRQNPTNLTLQANLEYAKSRLGRQ
;
A
#
# COMPACT_ATOMS: atom_id res chain seq x y z
N MET A 1 -15.78 52.81 -24.47
CA MET A 1 -14.51 52.38 -23.84
C MET A 1 -14.90 51.73 -22.52
N THR A 2 -15.11 50.40 -22.52
CA THR A 2 -14.16 49.38 -22.02
C THR A 2 -13.96 49.53 -20.51
N THR A 3 -14.38 48.63 -19.62
CA THR A 3 -14.19 47.17 -19.60
C THR A 3 -15.18 46.42 -18.70
N ASP A 4 -15.53 45.22 -19.15
CA ASP A 4 -16.16 44.06 -18.48
C ASP A 4 -15.08 43.19 -17.75
N PRO A 5 -15.35 41.98 -17.22
CA PRO A 5 -16.18 41.54 -16.10
C PRO A 5 -15.37 41.01 -14.88
N SER A 6 -16.11 40.82 -13.79
CA SER A 6 -15.93 39.84 -12.71
C SER A 6 -14.95 38.67 -12.95
N VAL A 7 -13.88 38.63 -12.15
CA VAL A 7 -13.05 37.44 -11.91
C VAL A 7 -13.67 36.64 -10.77
N ARG A 8 -14.09 35.41 -11.06
CA ARG A 8 -14.48 34.42 -10.04
C ARG A 8 -13.23 33.89 -9.34
N PRO A 9 -13.20 33.76 -8.00
CA PRO A 9 -12.10 33.07 -7.33
C PRO A 9 -12.17 31.58 -7.66
N GLY A 10 -11.09 31.07 -8.25
CA GLY A 10 -10.90 29.66 -8.55
C GLY A 10 -10.76 28.82 -7.28
N ALA A 11 -11.40 27.65 -7.30
CA ALA A 11 -11.30 26.63 -6.28
C ALA A 11 -9.89 25.99 -6.25
N GLN A 12 -8.94 26.64 -5.57
CA GLN A 12 -7.58 26.14 -5.35
C GLN A 12 -7.27 25.84 -3.87
N GLY A 13 -8.29 25.58 -3.04
CA GLY A 13 -8.10 25.31 -1.61
C GLY A 13 -8.78 24.02 -1.15
N ALA A 14 -8.29 22.84 -1.57
CA ALA A 14 -8.77 21.57 -1.00
C ALA A 14 -7.85 20.34 -1.14
N ILE A 15 -6.55 20.46 -1.46
CA ILE A 15 -5.67 19.27 -1.59
C ILE A 15 -4.53 19.20 -0.55
N ALA A 16 -4.29 20.23 0.26
CA ALA A 16 -3.16 20.25 1.20
C ALA A 16 -3.55 20.01 2.67
N ALA A 17 -4.26 18.91 2.99
CA ALA A 17 -4.53 18.56 4.40
C ALA A 17 -4.91 17.08 4.64
N ILE A 18 -4.11 16.11 4.17
CA ILE A 18 -4.25 14.70 4.62
C ILE A 18 -2.93 14.11 5.20
N ALA A 19 -1.81 14.84 5.18
CA ALA A 19 -0.52 14.21 5.48
C ALA A 19 -0.05 14.23 6.96
N VAL A 20 -0.67 14.97 7.88
CA VAL A 20 -0.14 15.05 9.26
C VAL A 20 -1.21 14.98 10.32
N THR A 21 -1.48 13.77 10.81
CA THR A 21 -1.88 13.54 12.21
C THR A 21 -1.37 12.16 12.62
N PHE A 22 -0.18 12.15 13.22
CA PHE A 22 0.43 11.00 13.87
C PHE A 22 0.32 11.12 15.40
N LEU A 23 0.43 9.96 16.05
CA LEU A 23 0.85 9.76 17.45
C LEU A 23 -0.12 10.25 18.55
N VAL A 24 -0.87 9.33 19.15
CA VAL A 24 -0.57 8.66 20.44
C VAL A 24 -1.70 7.65 20.67
N VAL A 25 -1.38 6.51 21.30
CA VAL A 25 -2.23 5.34 21.63
C VAL A 25 -2.23 4.23 20.58
N GLY A 26 -1.51 3.13 20.88
CA GLY A 26 -1.71 1.85 20.19
C GLY A 26 -0.51 0.92 20.08
N VAL A 27 0.68 1.25 20.61
CA VAL A 27 1.79 0.28 20.71
C VAL A 27 1.59 -0.59 21.95
N ALA A 28 0.70 -1.57 21.83
CA ALA A 28 0.62 -2.73 22.72
C ALA A 28 -0.15 -3.89 22.05
N ALA A 29 0.19 -4.24 20.81
CA ALA A 29 -0.17 -5.54 20.27
C ALA A 29 1.04 -6.48 20.39
N VAL A 30 1.32 -6.91 21.61
CA VAL A 30 2.20 -8.05 21.84
C VAL A 30 1.51 -9.26 21.20
N VAL A 31 2.09 -9.78 20.13
CA VAL A 31 1.70 -11.07 19.54
C VAL A 31 2.10 -12.15 20.55
N ILE A 32 1.22 -12.45 21.49
CA ILE A 32 1.35 -13.63 22.34
C ILE A 32 0.92 -14.82 21.48
N HIS A 33 1.88 -15.57 20.93
CA HIS A 33 1.64 -16.91 20.40
C HIS A 33 1.31 -17.85 21.56
N TYR A 34 0.06 -17.80 22.05
CA TYR A 34 -0.49 -18.88 22.84
C TYR A 34 -0.66 -20.08 21.91
N ARG A 35 0.06 -21.17 22.18
CA ARG A 35 -0.29 -22.51 21.67
C ARG A 35 -1.66 -22.88 22.25
N GLN A 36 -2.72 -22.44 21.59
CA GLN A 36 -4.06 -22.95 21.84
C GLN A 36 -4.14 -24.38 21.26
N PRO A 37 -4.89 -25.30 21.90
CA PRO A 37 -5.28 -26.54 21.24
C PRO A 37 -5.95 -26.20 19.90
N ALA A 38 -6.01 -27.16 18.95
CA ALA A 38 -6.61 -26.97 17.62
C ALA A 38 -8.09 -26.56 17.73
N SER A 39 -8.34 -25.28 17.99
CA SER A 39 -9.64 -24.66 17.91
C SER A 39 -9.84 -24.27 16.44
N ASN A 40 -11.03 -24.52 15.92
CA ASN A 40 -11.41 -24.05 14.58
C ASN A 40 -11.59 -22.52 14.52
N VAL A 41 -11.22 -21.81 15.61
CA VAL A 41 -11.22 -20.35 15.66
C VAL A 41 -10.03 -19.86 14.86
N ASP A 42 -10.33 -19.25 13.73
CA ASP A 42 -9.35 -18.57 12.91
C ASP A 42 -9.84 -17.14 12.72
N LEU A 43 -9.14 -16.19 13.33
CA LEU A 43 -9.38 -14.76 13.17
C LEU A 43 -8.33 -14.11 12.26
N SER A 44 -7.49 -14.90 11.57
CA SER A 44 -6.55 -14.36 10.58
C SER A 44 -7.33 -13.79 9.39
N LEU A 45 -6.74 -12.78 8.76
CA LEU A 45 -7.30 -12.09 7.61
C LEU A 45 -6.29 -12.21 6.47
N ASP A 46 -6.37 -13.33 5.74
CA ASP A 46 -5.46 -13.65 4.64
C ASP A 46 -6.19 -13.79 3.28
N THR A 47 -7.46 -13.36 3.19
CA THR A 47 -8.21 -13.45 1.92
C THR A 47 -7.72 -12.46 0.86
N TRP A 48 -6.95 -11.44 1.27
CA TRP A 48 -6.28 -10.51 0.38
C TRP A 48 -5.19 -11.12 -0.48
N ARG A 49 -4.60 -12.26 -0.07
CA ARG A 49 -3.53 -12.89 -0.85
C ARG A 49 -4.12 -13.51 -2.12
N PRO A 50 -3.66 -13.10 -3.31
CA PRO A 50 -4.05 -13.78 -4.53
C PRO A 50 -3.52 -15.21 -4.52
N SER A 51 -4.09 -16.07 -5.36
CA SER A 51 -3.51 -17.40 -5.58
C SER A 51 -2.10 -17.26 -6.16
N ALA A 52 -1.24 -18.25 -5.92
CA ALA A 52 0.10 -18.26 -6.51
C ALA A 52 0.04 -18.24 -8.05
N GLU A 53 -0.97 -18.88 -8.64
CA GLU A 53 -1.22 -18.87 -10.08
C GLU A 53 -1.55 -17.45 -10.58
N ASP A 54 -2.52 -16.78 -9.97
CA ASP A 54 -2.93 -15.43 -10.37
C ASP A 54 -1.77 -14.43 -10.22
N TRP A 55 -1.02 -14.54 -9.12
CA TRP A 55 0.16 -13.71 -8.89
C TRP A 55 1.25 -13.95 -9.93
N ASN A 56 1.58 -15.21 -10.22
CA ASN A 56 2.59 -15.53 -11.23
C ASN A 56 2.19 -15.05 -12.61
N LYS A 57 0.92 -15.22 -12.99
CA LYS A 57 0.35 -14.73 -14.25
C LYS A 57 0.45 -13.22 -14.35
N HIS A 58 0.07 -12.50 -13.29
CA HIS A 58 0.20 -11.05 -13.25
C HIS A 58 1.68 -10.63 -13.38
N ARG A 59 2.57 -11.22 -12.59
CA ARG A 59 4.01 -10.91 -12.63
C ARG A 59 4.61 -11.14 -14.01
N GLU A 60 4.29 -12.25 -14.68
CA GLU A 60 4.75 -12.54 -16.03
C GLU A 60 4.31 -11.46 -17.04
N GLN A 61 3.05 -11.01 -16.96
CA GLN A 61 2.55 -9.93 -17.81
C GLN A 61 3.28 -8.61 -17.57
N GLU A 62 3.56 -8.26 -16.31
CA GLU A 62 4.32 -7.06 -15.95
C GLU A 62 5.79 -7.18 -16.39
N GLU A 63 6.42 -8.35 -16.24
CA GLU A 63 7.79 -8.61 -16.68
C GLU A 63 7.95 -8.44 -18.20
N LEU A 64 7.01 -8.99 -18.98
CA LEU A 64 6.97 -8.80 -20.43
C LEU A 64 6.77 -7.33 -20.84
N LEU A 65 6.09 -6.54 -20.01
CA LEU A 65 5.92 -5.12 -20.25
C LEU A 65 7.22 -4.34 -19.95
N ALA A 66 7.90 -4.67 -18.85
CA ALA A 66 9.18 -4.04 -18.47
C ALA A 66 10.30 -4.31 -19.48
N LEU A 67 10.35 -5.50 -20.10
CA LEU A 67 11.35 -5.85 -21.11
C LEU A 67 11.24 -5.00 -22.39
N LYS A 68 10.11 -4.33 -22.61
CA LYS A 68 9.88 -3.46 -23.78
C LYS A 68 10.34 -2.01 -23.53
N VAL A 69 10.83 -1.70 -22.34
CA VAL A 69 11.28 -0.33 -21.99
C VAL A 69 12.70 -0.13 -22.50
N GLU A 70 12.84 0.77 -23.48
CA GLU A 70 14.13 1.30 -23.91
C GLU A 70 14.38 2.63 -23.19
N LEU A 71 15.49 2.72 -22.44
CA LEU A 71 15.80 3.92 -21.66
C LEU A 71 16.38 5.04 -22.52
N GLY A 72 15.49 5.73 -23.23
CA GLY A 72 15.76 6.97 -23.95
C GLY A 72 15.98 8.16 -23.02
N SER A 73 16.15 9.34 -23.61
CA SER A 73 16.37 10.57 -22.86
C SER A 73 15.14 11.04 -22.08
N GLU A 74 13.92 10.68 -22.51
CA GLU A 74 12.69 11.07 -21.84
C GLU A 74 12.36 10.13 -20.66
N GLU A 75 12.53 8.82 -20.81
CA GLU A 75 12.41 7.84 -19.73
C GLU A 75 13.36 8.18 -18.58
N LYS A 76 14.63 8.48 -18.91
CA LYS A 76 15.64 8.89 -17.92
C LYS A 76 15.25 10.18 -17.19
N LYS A 77 14.58 11.13 -17.87
CA LYS A 77 14.10 12.36 -17.22
C LYS A 77 12.99 12.08 -16.21
N VAL A 78 12.02 11.22 -16.56
CA VAL A 78 10.95 10.82 -15.63
C VAL A 78 11.56 10.11 -14.41
N LEU A 79 12.44 9.13 -14.63
CA LEU A 79 13.12 8.41 -13.55
C LEU A 79 13.97 9.31 -12.66
N ALA A 80 14.68 10.28 -13.25
CA ALA A 80 15.48 11.24 -12.49
C ALA A 80 14.61 12.18 -11.64
N ALA A 81 13.48 12.68 -12.18
CA ALA A 81 12.53 13.48 -11.40
C ALA A 81 11.91 12.66 -10.25
N PHE A 82 11.62 11.38 -10.49
CA PHE A 82 11.12 10.48 -9.46
C PHE A 82 12.15 10.27 -8.36
N ALA A 83 13.43 10.10 -8.72
CA ALA A 83 14.51 9.98 -7.76
C ALA A 83 14.74 11.24 -6.93
N ASP A 84 14.58 12.41 -7.55
CA ASP A 84 14.67 13.68 -6.83
C ASP A 84 13.56 13.84 -5.79
N LEU A 85 12.33 13.46 -6.14
CA LEU A 85 11.22 13.39 -5.18
C LEU A 85 11.54 12.45 -4.02
N ASN A 86 11.98 11.21 -4.30
CA ASN A 86 12.27 10.21 -3.28
C ASN A 86 13.33 10.67 -2.28
N ARG A 87 14.41 11.30 -2.77
CA ARG A 87 15.45 11.88 -1.90
C ARG A 87 14.89 13.01 -1.05
N THR A 88 14.04 13.86 -1.62
CA THR A 88 13.45 15.01 -0.93
C THR A 88 12.49 14.55 0.17
N GLU A 89 11.62 13.57 -0.11
CA GLU A 89 10.75 12.95 0.89
C GLU A 89 11.53 12.41 2.10
N LEU A 90 12.68 11.77 1.86
CA LEU A 90 13.54 11.27 2.93
C LEU A 90 14.12 12.37 3.82
N LEU A 91 14.44 13.54 3.26
CA LEU A 91 15.00 14.67 4.02
C LEU A 91 13.97 15.34 4.93
N VAL A 92 12.70 15.27 4.54
CA VAL A 92 11.55 15.84 5.28
C VAL A 92 10.75 14.78 6.04
N LEU A 93 11.28 13.56 6.17
CA LEU A 93 10.64 12.51 6.96
C LEU A 93 10.38 13.02 8.39
N ASP A 94 9.15 12.85 8.85
CA ASP A 94 8.64 13.34 10.16
C ASP A 94 8.57 14.87 10.33
N LYS A 95 8.67 15.62 9.23
CA LYS A 95 8.46 17.07 9.19
C LYS A 95 7.26 17.42 8.31
N GLU A 96 6.72 18.62 8.51
CA GLU A 96 5.75 19.18 7.57
C GLU A 96 6.36 19.30 6.17
N PRO A 97 5.60 18.98 5.10
CA PRO A 97 6.03 19.21 3.73
C PRO A 97 6.46 20.65 3.50
N ASP A 98 7.75 20.84 3.27
CA ASP A 98 8.33 22.14 2.96
C ASP A 98 8.23 22.47 1.46
N GLU A 99 8.73 23.65 1.09
CA GLU A 99 8.70 24.11 -0.29
C GLU A 99 9.51 23.22 -1.24
N SER A 100 10.58 22.57 -0.75
CA SER A 100 11.42 21.70 -1.57
C SER A 100 10.68 20.44 -1.99
N LEU A 101 9.92 19.81 -1.07
CA LEU A 101 9.09 18.65 -1.39
C LEU A 101 7.99 19.01 -2.39
N ARG A 102 7.34 20.16 -2.22
CA ARG A 102 6.31 20.63 -3.16
C ARG A 102 6.90 20.85 -4.55
N GLN A 103 8.07 21.48 -4.62
CA GLN A 103 8.76 21.72 -5.89
C GLN A 103 9.13 20.40 -6.59
N ALA A 104 9.71 19.44 -5.86
CA ALA A 104 10.06 18.12 -6.42
C ALA A 104 8.82 17.38 -6.95
N MET A 105 7.71 17.44 -6.20
CA MET A 105 6.43 16.85 -6.61
C MET A 105 5.89 17.51 -7.88
N THR A 106 5.89 18.84 -7.97
CA THR A 106 5.46 19.58 -9.18
C THR A 106 6.33 19.26 -10.39
N VAL A 107 7.66 19.14 -10.20
CA VAL A 107 8.58 18.77 -11.30
C VAL A 107 8.27 17.36 -11.81
N LEU A 108 8.09 16.40 -10.90
CA LEU A 108 7.73 15.03 -11.28
C LEU A 108 6.37 14.98 -11.99
N GLU A 109 5.34 15.63 -11.45
CA GLU A 109 4.01 15.70 -12.07
C GLU A 109 4.13 16.23 -13.51
N MET A 110 4.75 17.40 -13.70
CA MET A 110 4.93 17.99 -15.04
C MET A 110 5.66 17.04 -16.02
N VAL A 111 6.73 16.38 -15.59
CA VAL A 111 7.52 15.49 -16.46
C VAL A 111 6.76 14.19 -16.75
N ALA A 112 6.08 13.62 -15.76
CA ALA A 112 5.25 12.44 -15.88
C ALA A 112 4.05 12.67 -16.80
N GLU A 113 3.34 13.79 -16.61
CA GLU A 113 2.21 14.19 -17.45
C GLU A 113 2.64 14.38 -18.91
N ARG A 114 3.74 15.11 -19.15
CA ARG A 114 4.27 15.29 -20.50
C ARG A 114 4.62 13.96 -21.15
N TYR A 115 5.28 13.06 -20.40
CA TYR A 115 5.61 11.73 -20.91
C TYR A 115 4.34 10.94 -21.24
N PHE A 116 3.36 10.93 -20.35
CA PHE A 116 2.08 10.24 -20.52
C PHE A 116 1.32 10.75 -21.75
N LEU A 117 1.19 12.06 -21.92
CA LEU A 117 0.48 12.66 -23.06
C LEU A 117 1.17 12.36 -24.40
N LYS A 118 2.51 12.30 -24.40
CA LYS A 118 3.29 12.05 -25.62
C LYS A 118 3.32 10.57 -26.01
N HIS A 119 3.49 9.68 -25.04
CA HIS A 119 3.79 8.26 -25.26
C HIS A 119 2.61 7.32 -24.95
N GLY A 120 1.57 7.84 -24.30
CA GLY A 120 0.39 7.09 -23.89
C GLY A 120 0.57 6.33 -22.57
N ALA A 121 -0.56 5.91 -22.01
CA ALA A 121 -0.62 5.23 -20.71
C ALA A 121 0.17 3.92 -20.66
N GLN A 122 0.14 3.12 -21.75
CA GLN A 122 0.83 1.83 -21.77
C GLN A 122 2.34 1.97 -21.63
N LYS A 123 2.96 2.95 -22.31
CA LYS A 123 4.40 3.22 -22.17
C LYS A 123 4.74 3.77 -20.79
N TYR A 124 3.91 4.67 -20.24
CA TYR A 124 4.09 5.18 -18.89
C TYR A 124 4.01 4.08 -17.83
N ARG A 125 3.04 3.17 -17.96
CA ARG A 125 2.91 1.99 -17.10
C ARG A 125 4.13 1.08 -17.24
N ALA A 126 4.58 0.81 -18.46
CA ALA A 126 5.78 -0.01 -18.69
C ALA A 126 7.01 0.54 -17.96
N LEU A 127 7.21 1.87 -18.02
CA LEU A 127 8.28 2.55 -17.28
C LEU A 127 8.12 2.41 -15.76
N GLY A 128 6.89 2.50 -15.24
CA GLY A 128 6.61 2.29 -13.83
C GLY A 128 6.90 0.86 -13.35
N VAL A 129 6.57 -0.14 -14.17
CA VAL A 129 6.87 -1.55 -13.88
C VAL A 129 8.37 -1.81 -13.91
N PHE A 130 9.08 -1.21 -14.88
CA PHE A 130 10.55 -1.24 -14.91
C PHE A 130 11.14 -0.66 -13.61
N ALA A 131 10.66 0.49 -13.15
CA ALA A 131 11.10 1.10 -11.91
C ALA A 131 10.74 0.25 -10.67
N ALA A 132 9.55 -0.36 -10.63
CA ALA A 132 9.11 -1.25 -9.56
C ALA A 132 10.00 -2.51 -9.44
N LYS A 133 10.49 -3.03 -10.56
CA LYS A 133 11.45 -4.14 -10.57
C LYS A 133 12.80 -3.72 -9.99
N GLN A 134 13.35 -2.58 -10.43
CA GLN A 134 14.60 -2.06 -9.87
C GLN A 134 14.47 -1.82 -8.36
N PHE A 135 13.34 -1.27 -7.94
CA PHE A 135 13.00 -1.08 -6.53
C PHE A 135 13.01 -2.39 -5.74
N ALA A 136 12.32 -3.44 -6.22
CA ALA A 136 12.26 -4.73 -5.55
C ALA A 136 13.66 -5.39 -5.45
N ASP A 137 14.46 -5.29 -6.51
CA ASP A 137 15.83 -5.81 -6.53
C ASP A 137 16.73 -5.08 -5.51
N VAL A 138 16.66 -3.76 -5.45
CA VAL A 138 17.45 -2.94 -4.52
C VAL A 138 17.00 -3.17 -3.08
N LEU A 139 15.69 -3.23 -2.82
CA LEU A 139 15.16 -3.55 -1.50
C LEU A 139 15.66 -4.91 -1.01
N THR A 140 15.58 -5.93 -1.87
CA THR A 140 16.03 -7.29 -1.53
C THR A 140 17.51 -7.32 -1.16
N LYS A 141 18.36 -6.65 -1.96
CA LYS A 141 19.80 -6.53 -1.69
C LYS A 141 20.06 -5.76 -0.38
N LEU A 142 19.36 -4.66 -0.16
CA LEU A 142 19.53 -3.83 1.04
C LEU A 142 19.13 -4.59 2.31
N LEU A 143 17.99 -5.30 2.28
CA LEU A 143 17.55 -6.12 3.42
C LEU A 143 18.48 -7.32 3.66
N ALA A 144 19.06 -7.92 2.60
CA ALA A 144 20.07 -8.95 2.75
C ALA A 144 21.35 -8.41 3.39
N ALA A 145 21.86 -7.26 2.93
CA ALA A 145 23.03 -6.60 3.51
C ALA A 145 22.78 -6.19 4.98
N THR A 146 21.57 -5.71 5.29
CA THR A 146 21.14 -5.35 6.64
C THR A 146 21.20 -6.56 7.58
N ARG A 147 20.66 -7.71 7.15
CA ARG A 147 20.71 -8.97 7.91
C ARG A 147 22.15 -9.46 8.12
N GLN A 148 22.99 -9.41 7.09
CA GLN A 148 24.40 -9.79 7.19
C GLN A 148 25.17 -8.94 8.21
N LYS A 149 24.85 -7.65 8.32
CA LYS A 149 25.46 -6.74 9.31
C LYS A 149 24.79 -6.79 10.69
N GLY A 150 23.71 -7.54 10.87
CA GLY A 150 22.95 -7.58 12.13
C GLY A 150 22.29 -6.23 12.49
N VAL A 151 22.00 -5.40 11.48
CA VAL A 151 21.44 -4.06 11.65
C VAL A 151 19.92 -4.15 11.67
N LYS A 152 19.25 -3.35 12.50
CA LYS A 152 17.78 -3.27 12.48
C LYS A 152 17.29 -2.42 11.31
N ALA A 153 16.11 -2.70 10.78
CA ALA A 153 15.51 -1.92 9.70
C ALA A 153 15.42 -0.41 10.02
N THR A 154 15.13 -0.08 11.28
CA THR A 154 15.05 1.30 11.80
C THR A 154 16.41 2.02 11.82
N GLU A 155 17.52 1.30 11.66
CA GLU A 155 18.88 1.82 11.75
C GLU A 155 19.59 1.85 10.38
N ILE A 156 18.94 1.34 9.32
CA ILE A 156 19.53 1.23 7.97
C ILE A 156 20.09 2.59 7.51
N ALA A 157 19.30 3.66 7.64
CA ALA A 157 19.70 5.00 7.20
C ALA A 157 20.99 5.50 7.86
N LYS A 158 21.17 5.17 9.15
CA LYS A 158 22.34 5.56 9.93
C LYS A 158 23.56 4.72 9.55
N VAL A 159 23.39 3.41 9.45
CA VAL A 159 24.52 2.48 9.26
C VAL A 159 25.01 2.43 7.83
N PHE A 160 24.10 2.60 6.86
CA PHE A 160 24.44 2.59 5.44
C PHE A 160 24.56 4.01 4.86
N ALA A 161 24.72 5.04 5.70
CA ALA A 161 25.00 6.39 5.24
C ALA A 161 26.27 6.41 4.38
N GLY A 162 26.14 6.81 3.11
CA GLY A 162 27.23 6.81 2.14
C GLY A 162 27.50 5.48 1.43
N ASP A 163 26.78 4.40 1.76
CA ASP A 163 26.85 3.14 1.02
C ASP A 163 26.18 3.30 -0.36
N PRO A 164 26.83 2.92 -1.47
CA PRO A 164 26.23 3.04 -2.81
C PRO A 164 24.89 2.32 -2.97
N LEU A 165 24.69 1.19 -2.30
CA LEU A 165 23.43 0.45 -2.33
C LEU A 165 22.32 1.24 -1.62
N TYR A 166 22.66 1.94 -0.54
CA TYR A 166 21.71 2.80 0.15
C TYR A 166 21.40 4.06 -0.64
N GLN A 167 22.38 4.67 -1.31
CA GLN A 167 22.11 5.78 -2.25
C GLN A 167 21.16 5.36 -3.37
N GLN A 168 21.39 4.18 -3.96
CA GLN A 168 20.47 3.62 -4.96
C GLN A 168 19.06 3.39 -4.39
N TRP A 169 18.97 2.96 -3.12
CA TRP A 169 17.69 2.88 -2.41
C TRP A 169 17.04 4.26 -2.24
N GLN A 170 17.80 5.29 -1.86
CA GLN A 170 17.26 6.64 -1.70
C GLN A 170 16.68 7.17 -3.01
N ASP A 171 17.35 6.90 -4.13
CA ASP A 171 16.89 7.31 -5.46
C ASP A 171 15.60 6.58 -5.88
N ILE A 172 15.40 5.32 -5.49
CA ILE A 172 14.28 4.53 -6.02
C ILE A 172 13.15 4.36 -5.01
N GLY A 173 13.46 4.07 -3.75
CA GLY A 173 12.49 3.71 -2.72
C GLY A 173 12.00 4.88 -1.87
N GLY A 174 12.76 5.97 -1.77
CA GLY A 174 12.40 7.12 -0.92
C GLY A 174 12.07 6.69 0.51
N ASP A 175 10.95 7.18 1.04
CA ASP A 175 10.46 6.91 2.40
C ASP A 175 9.85 5.51 2.61
N PHE A 176 9.90 4.64 1.61
CA PHE A 176 9.16 3.38 1.62
C PHE A 176 9.49 2.48 2.82
N LEU A 177 10.76 2.40 3.26
CA LEU A 177 11.14 1.58 4.42
C LEU A 177 10.36 2.01 5.67
N SER A 178 10.21 3.32 5.89
CA SER A 178 9.44 3.88 6.99
C SER A 178 7.96 3.50 6.85
N ASN A 179 7.40 3.61 5.65
CA ASN A 179 6.02 3.20 5.37
C ASN A 179 5.80 1.70 5.52
N ALA A 180 6.75 0.86 5.11
CA ALA A 180 6.69 -0.59 5.25
C ALA A 180 6.74 -1.01 6.73
N LEU A 181 7.57 -0.37 7.54
CA LEU A 181 7.59 -0.57 8.99
C LEU A 181 6.26 -0.16 9.63
N ARG A 182 5.73 1.02 9.31
CA ARG A 182 4.47 1.53 9.87
C ARG A 182 3.26 0.68 9.48
N SER A 183 3.21 0.22 8.24
CA SER A 183 2.10 -0.62 7.73
C SER A 183 2.19 -2.08 8.15
N GLY A 184 3.32 -2.50 8.74
CA GLY A 184 3.58 -3.89 9.12
C GLY A 184 3.98 -4.79 7.96
N LEU A 185 4.46 -4.24 6.83
CA LEU A 185 5.03 -5.03 5.73
C LEU A 185 6.47 -5.48 6.01
N LEU A 186 7.18 -4.75 6.88
CA LEU A 186 8.56 -5.02 7.27
C LEU A 186 8.65 -5.10 8.80
N SER A 187 9.33 -6.11 9.34
CA SER A 187 9.64 -6.19 10.77
C SER A 187 10.73 -5.19 11.16
N PRO A 188 10.85 -4.81 12.44
CA PRO A 188 11.99 -4.04 12.92
C PRO A 188 13.35 -4.71 12.65
N GLN A 189 13.38 -6.03 12.47
CA GLN A 189 14.57 -6.82 12.16
C GLN A 189 14.93 -6.79 10.66
N GLY A 190 14.08 -6.22 9.80
CA GLY A 190 14.31 -6.17 8.35
C GLY A 190 13.78 -7.39 7.59
N ASP A 191 12.87 -8.15 8.20
CA ASP A 191 12.20 -9.27 7.54
C ASP A 191 10.86 -8.82 6.96
N LEU A 192 10.66 -9.10 5.68
CA LEU A 192 9.37 -8.90 5.03
C LEU A 192 8.34 -9.85 5.64
N GLN A 193 7.15 -9.34 5.96
CA GLN A 193 6.05 -10.18 6.42
C GLN A 193 5.51 -11.06 5.29
N PRO A 194 4.91 -12.23 5.58
CA PRO A 194 4.35 -13.09 4.54
C PRO A 194 3.35 -12.37 3.63
N GLY A 195 3.59 -12.41 2.32
CA GLY A 195 2.81 -11.74 1.29
C GLY A 195 3.26 -10.31 0.99
N ALA A 196 4.22 -9.75 1.73
CA ALA A 196 4.78 -8.44 1.41
C ALA A 196 5.51 -8.44 0.06
N GLU A 197 6.05 -9.57 -0.38
CA GLU A 197 6.63 -9.76 -1.72
C GLU A 197 5.63 -9.49 -2.87
N ILE A 198 4.33 -9.60 -2.59
CA ILE A 198 3.25 -9.24 -3.52
C ILE A 198 2.91 -7.75 -3.37
N ILE A 199 2.73 -7.27 -2.13
CA ILE A 199 2.22 -5.92 -1.87
C ILE A 199 3.22 -4.82 -2.13
N VAL A 200 4.50 -5.06 -1.82
CA VAL A 200 5.59 -4.09 -1.99
C VAL A 200 5.69 -3.57 -3.43
N PRO A 201 5.81 -4.41 -4.47
CA PRO A 201 5.85 -3.94 -5.86
C PRO A 201 4.53 -3.29 -6.30
N LEU A 202 3.38 -3.78 -5.82
CA LEU A 202 2.08 -3.18 -6.16
C LEU A 202 1.93 -1.78 -5.55
N LEU A 203 2.34 -1.55 -4.30
CA LEU A 203 2.32 -0.23 -3.67
C LEU A 203 3.20 0.75 -4.42
N PHE A 204 4.38 0.30 -4.87
CA PHE A 204 5.25 1.11 -5.71
C PHE A 204 4.55 1.51 -7.00
N ALA A 205 3.98 0.54 -7.74
CA ALA A 205 3.27 0.81 -9.00
C ALA A 205 2.05 1.73 -8.81
N SER A 206 1.33 1.60 -7.69
CA SER A 206 0.21 2.46 -7.33
C SER A 206 0.66 3.90 -7.04
N ARG A 207 1.78 4.07 -6.32
CA ARG A 207 2.42 5.39 -6.12
C ARG A 207 2.89 6.00 -7.44
N TRP A 208 3.51 5.20 -8.31
CA TRP A 208 3.90 5.66 -9.65
C TRP A 208 2.70 6.18 -10.45
N SER A 209 1.60 5.42 -10.46
CA SER A 209 0.38 5.78 -11.18
C SER A 209 -0.30 7.05 -10.67
N TYR A 210 -0.05 7.45 -9.41
CA TYR A 210 -0.65 8.63 -8.80
C TYR A 210 -0.39 9.92 -9.60
N PHE A 211 0.81 10.08 -10.16
CA PHE A 211 1.25 11.31 -10.83
C PHE A 211 0.56 11.58 -12.17
N VAL A 212 -0.18 10.62 -12.71
CA VAL A 212 -0.92 10.77 -13.98
C VAL A 212 -2.39 10.36 -13.85
N ARG A 213 -2.88 10.14 -12.62
CA ARG A 213 -4.23 9.60 -12.35
C ARG A 213 -5.37 10.47 -12.90
N ASN A 214 -5.11 11.74 -13.16
CA ASN A 214 -6.09 12.69 -13.70
C ASN A 214 -6.09 12.76 -15.23
N LEU A 215 -5.14 12.10 -15.90
CA LEU A 215 -4.96 12.18 -17.36
C LEU A 215 -5.67 11.05 -18.13
N GLY A 216 -6.26 10.08 -17.44
CA GLY A 216 -6.93 8.96 -18.07
C GLY A 216 -7.64 8.04 -17.07
N PRO A 217 -8.31 6.98 -17.54
CA PRO A 217 -8.92 5.99 -16.65
C PRO A 217 -7.84 5.32 -15.81
N LYS A 218 -8.14 5.02 -14.54
CA LYS A 218 -7.18 4.42 -13.59
C LYS A 218 -6.62 3.10 -14.13
N GLU A 219 -7.46 2.36 -14.84
CA GLU A 219 -7.18 1.07 -15.46
C GLU A 219 -6.10 1.14 -16.54
N ALA A 220 -5.82 2.34 -17.06
CA ALA A 220 -4.77 2.54 -18.05
C ALA A 220 -3.35 2.46 -17.45
N VAL A 221 -3.22 2.71 -16.15
CA VAL A 221 -1.92 2.75 -15.44
C VAL A 221 -1.81 1.75 -14.29
N GLU A 222 -2.94 1.28 -13.74
CA GLU A 222 -3.00 0.26 -12.70
C GLU A 222 -3.93 -0.88 -13.15
N THR A 223 -3.47 -2.14 -13.07
CA THR A 223 -4.32 -3.27 -13.47
C THR A 223 -5.46 -3.49 -12.46
N PRO A 224 -6.63 -4.02 -12.90
CA PRO A 224 -7.68 -4.43 -11.97
C PRO A 224 -7.19 -5.41 -10.90
N PHE A 225 -6.28 -6.33 -11.27
CA PHE A 225 -5.65 -7.27 -10.33
C PHE A 225 -4.84 -6.54 -9.24
N ALA A 226 -3.95 -5.62 -9.64
CA ALA A 226 -3.13 -4.84 -8.72
C ALA A 226 -4.02 -4.02 -7.76
N ARG A 227 -5.01 -3.32 -8.31
CA ARG A 227 -5.93 -2.48 -7.55
C ARG A 227 -6.74 -3.30 -6.54
N LEU A 228 -7.36 -4.39 -6.98
CA LEU A 228 -8.14 -5.27 -6.10
C LEU A 228 -7.27 -5.86 -4.97
N THR A 229 -6.06 -6.34 -5.31
CA THR A 229 -5.13 -6.92 -4.34
C THR A 229 -4.73 -5.89 -3.27
N LEU A 230 -4.39 -4.67 -3.68
CA LEU A 230 -4.04 -3.59 -2.74
C LEU A 230 -5.22 -3.14 -1.89
N LEU A 231 -6.42 -3.05 -2.46
CA LEU A 231 -7.63 -2.69 -1.71
C LEU A 231 -7.94 -3.73 -0.63
N LYS A 232 -7.90 -5.03 -0.98
CA LYS A 232 -8.10 -6.12 -0.01
C LYS A 232 -7.02 -6.10 1.07
N TRP A 233 -5.75 -5.93 0.71
CA TRP A 233 -4.66 -5.82 1.70
C TRP A 233 -4.85 -4.63 2.64
N LYS A 234 -5.27 -3.47 2.11
CA LYS A 234 -5.62 -2.31 2.94
C LYS A 234 -6.75 -2.63 3.90
N VAL A 235 -7.86 -3.19 3.41
CA VAL A 235 -9.03 -3.58 4.21
C VAL A 235 -8.70 -4.58 5.30
N GLU A 236 -7.86 -5.57 5.01
CA GLU A 236 -7.66 -6.74 5.87
C GLU A 236 -6.45 -6.61 6.79
N TYR A 237 -5.37 -6.03 6.30
CA TYR A 237 -4.05 -6.14 6.93
C TYR A 237 -3.43 -4.80 7.34
N HIS A 238 -3.55 -3.74 6.53
CA HIS A 238 -2.83 -2.48 6.74
C HIS A 238 -3.03 -1.92 8.16
N HIS A 239 -1.95 -1.83 8.93
CA HIS A 239 -1.97 -1.28 10.28
C HIS A 239 -2.19 0.24 10.24
N GLY A 240 -3.07 0.77 11.08
CA GLY A 240 -3.35 2.22 11.16
C GLY A 240 -4.55 2.72 10.35
N LEU A 241 -5.24 1.87 9.58
CA LEU A 241 -6.53 2.27 9.01
C LEU A 241 -7.65 2.16 10.06
N THR A 242 -8.40 3.26 10.19
CA THR A 242 -9.65 3.37 10.97
C THR A 242 -10.73 2.46 10.40
N MET A 243 -11.72 2.08 11.21
CA MET A 243 -12.82 1.24 10.74
C MET A 243 -13.65 1.94 9.65
N GLU A 244 -13.86 3.26 9.78
CA GLU A 244 -14.56 4.10 8.81
C GLU A 244 -13.91 4.01 7.43
N ARG A 245 -12.59 4.24 7.38
CA ARG A 245 -11.81 4.11 6.14
C ARG A 245 -11.85 2.69 5.56
N ARG A 246 -11.87 1.65 6.40
CA ARG A 246 -12.03 0.26 5.90
C ARG A 246 -13.39 0.04 5.25
N HIS A 247 -14.47 0.58 5.83
CA HIS A 247 -15.81 0.52 5.22
C HIS A 247 -15.86 1.20 3.84
N GLU A 248 -15.18 2.34 3.68
CA GLU A 248 -15.07 3.00 2.36
C GLU A 248 -14.36 2.12 1.35
N LEU A 249 -13.20 1.56 1.73
CA LEU A 249 -12.43 0.68 0.86
C LEU A 249 -13.18 -0.61 0.50
N ILE A 250 -14.00 -1.14 1.41
CA ILE A 250 -14.86 -2.30 1.13
C ILE A 250 -15.84 -2.01 -0.01
N ARG A 251 -16.38 -0.78 -0.10
CA ARG A 251 -17.25 -0.41 -1.24
C ARG A 251 -16.48 -0.48 -2.55
N GLU A 252 -15.25 0.02 -2.59
CA GLU A 252 -14.39 -0.09 -3.77
C GLU A 252 -14.03 -1.56 -4.09
N VAL A 253 -13.83 -2.41 -3.08
CA VAL A 253 -13.62 -3.85 -3.29
C VAL A 253 -14.86 -4.49 -3.91
N LEU A 254 -16.07 -4.17 -3.43
CA LEU A 254 -17.33 -4.71 -3.95
C LEU A 254 -17.61 -4.28 -5.41
N GLU A 255 -17.16 -3.10 -5.82
CA GLU A 255 -17.24 -2.66 -7.22
C GLU A 255 -16.39 -3.55 -8.15
N LEU A 256 -15.24 -4.02 -7.68
CA LEU A 256 -14.32 -4.86 -8.45
C LEU A 256 -14.58 -6.37 -8.28
N GLN A 257 -15.09 -6.76 -7.11
CA GLN A 257 -15.38 -8.13 -6.71
C GLN A 257 -16.71 -8.18 -5.94
N PRO A 258 -17.85 -8.27 -6.64
CA PRO A 258 -19.18 -8.25 -6.01
C PRO A 258 -19.45 -9.38 -5.02
N ASN A 259 -18.71 -10.49 -5.10
CA ASN A 259 -18.81 -11.64 -4.21
C ASN A 259 -17.77 -11.65 -3.08
N TYR A 260 -17.15 -10.51 -2.77
CA TYR A 260 -16.21 -10.38 -1.66
C TYR A 260 -16.94 -10.71 -0.31
N PRO A 261 -16.37 -11.55 0.57
CA PRO A 261 -17.05 -12.03 1.79
C PRO A 261 -17.05 -10.96 2.90
N VAL A 262 -17.76 -9.86 2.66
CA VAL A 262 -17.74 -8.65 3.51
C VAL A 262 -18.09 -8.95 4.96
N ASP A 263 -19.11 -9.78 5.21
CA ASP A 263 -19.55 -10.07 6.58
C ASP A 263 -18.52 -10.93 7.35
N ASP A 264 -17.81 -11.85 6.71
CA ASP A 264 -16.71 -12.58 7.36
C ASP A 264 -15.56 -11.60 7.71
N VAL A 265 -15.15 -10.81 6.72
CA VAL A 265 -14.06 -9.83 6.86
C VAL A 265 -14.36 -8.80 7.96
N LEU A 266 -15.56 -8.22 7.97
CA LEU A 266 -15.99 -7.29 9.01
C LEU A 266 -16.08 -7.96 10.37
N GLY A 267 -16.59 -9.20 10.44
CA GLY A 267 -16.63 -9.98 11.68
C GLY A 267 -15.26 -10.12 12.32
N ARG A 268 -14.24 -10.49 11.54
CA ARG A 268 -12.84 -10.60 11.99
C ARG A 268 -12.21 -9.25 12.32
N LEU A 269 -12.49 -8.21 11.53
CA LEU A 269 -11.99 -6.86 11.82
C LEU A 269 -12.56 -6.33 13.14
N TYR A 270 -13.86 -6.45 13.40
CA TYR A 270 -14.44 -6.05 14.69
C TYR A 270 -13.89 -6.88 15.86
N ALA A 271 -13.67 -8.19 15.67
CA ALA A 271 -12.99 -9.02 16.65
C ALA A 271 -11.58 -8.52 16.97
N LYS A 272 -10.79 -8.13 15.95
CA LYS A 272 -9.44 -7.56 16.12
C LYS A 272 -9.46 -6.29 16.98
N TYR A 273 -10.52 -5.49 16.90
CA TYR A 273 -10.73 -4.29 17.72
C TYR A 273 -11.53 -4.55 19.01
N SER A 274 -11.76 -5.81 19.39
CA SER A 274 -12.53 -6.21 20.57
C SER A 274 -13.98 -5.69 20.61
N ASP A 275 -14.56 -5.30 19.48
CA ASP A 275 -16.00 -5.04 19.35
C ASP A 275 -16.72 -6.37 19.09
N TRP A 276 -16.79 -7.19 20.14
CA TRP A 276 -17.34 -8.55 20.06
C TRP A 276 -18.81 -8.56 19.67
N ARG A 277 -19.56 -7.47 19.93
CA ARG A 277 -20.97 -7.34 19.57
C ARG A 277 -21.12 -7.26 18.06
N ARG A 278 -20.47 -6.28 17.43
CA ARG A 278 -20.52 -6.15 15.96
C ARG A 278 -19.85 -7.32 15.26
N SER A 279 -18.80 -7.88 15.86
CA SER A 279 -18.17 -9.10 15.37
C SER A 279 -19.16 -10.27 15.27
N ALA A 280 -19.89 -10.57 16.35
CA ALA A 280 -20.89 -11.62 16.38
C ALA A 280 -22.03 -11.35 15.39
N GLU A 281 -22.53 -10.10 15.32
CA GLU A 281 -23.56 -9.69 14.37
C GLU A 281 -23.15 -10.02 12.92
N HIS A 282 -21.91 -9.69 12.54
CA HIS A 282 -21.38 -9.94 11.20
C HIS A 282 -21.12 -11.43 10.93
N PHE A 283 -20.58 -12.19 11.88
CA PHE A 283 -20.44 -13.65 11.71
C PHE A 283 -21.78 -14.35 11.54
N GLU A 284 -22.85 -13.90 12.22
CA GLU A 284 -24.20 -14.41 11.98
C GLU A 284 -24.70 -14.11 10.56
N LYS A 285 -24.39 -12.94 10.00
CA LYS A 285 -24.73 -12.63 8.60
C LYS A 285 -23.97 -13.54 7.63
N ALA A 286 -22.67 -13.73 7.85
CA ALA A 286 -21.83 -14.61 7.04
C ALA A 286 -22.32 -16.08 7.08
N LEU A 287 -22.71 -16.58 8.26
CA LEU A 287 -23.26 -17.93 8.42
C LEU A 287 -24.61 -18.12 7.73
N ARG A 288 -25.43 -17.07 7.59
CA ARG A 288 -26.66 -17.20 6.79
C ARG A 288 -26.37 -17.45 5.31
N GLN A 289 -25.23 -16.99 4.81
CA GLN A 289 -24.80 -17.24 3.43
C GLN A 289 -24.11 -18.61 3.28
N ASN A 290 -23.41 -19.07 4.34
CA ASN A 290 -22.74 -20.37 4.35
C ASN A 290 -22.90 -21.07 5.72
N PRO A 291 -24.04 -21.74 5.98
CA PRO A 291 -24.36 -22.29 7.30
C PRO A 291 -23.44 -23.42 7.77
N THR A 292 -22.77 -24.12 6.85
CA THR A 292 -21.91 -25.28 7.15
C THR A 292 -20.45 -24.90 7.37
N ASN A 293 -20.11 -23.60 7.34
CA ASN A 293 -18.75 -23.13 7.55
C ASN A 293 -18.36 -23.23 9.04
N LEU A 294 -17.62 -24.28 9.39
CA LEU A 294 -17.17 -24.56 10.76
C LEU A 294 -16.28 -23.46 11.34
N THR A 295 -15.48 -22.79 10.52
CA THR A 295 -14.65 -21.66 10.97
C THR A 295 -15.51 -20.48 11.39
N LEU A 296 -16.53 -20.13 10.60
CA LEU A 296 -17.47 -19.06 10.95
C LEU A 296 -18.28 -19.40 12.21
N GLN A 297 -18.70 -20.67 12.38
CA GLN A 297 -19.37 -21.13 13.60
C GLN A 297 -18.48 -20.95 14.83
N ALA A 298 -17.22 -21.42 14.76
CA ALA A 298 -16.26 -21.28 15.85
C ALA A 298 -15.95 -19.81 16.16
N ASN A 299 -15.81 -18.96 15.13
CA ASN A 299 -15.60 -17.53 15.31
C ASN A 299 -16.80 -16.82 15.96
N LEU A 300 -18.02 -17.18 15.58
CA LEU A 300 -19.24 -16.67 16.21
C LEU A 300 -19.33 -17.09 17.68
N GLU A 301 -19.11 -18.36 17.98
CA GLU A 301 -19.08 -18.89 19.35
C GLU A 301 -18.02 -18.18 20.18
N TYR A 302 -16.82 -17.99 19.61
CA TYR A 302 -15.76 -17.24 20.25
C TYR A 302 -16.19 -15.81 20.56
N ALA A 303 -16.73 -15.07 19.59
CA ALA A 303 -17.22 -13.71 19.79
C ALA A 303 -18.32 -13.63 20.87
N LYS A 304 -19.29 -14.55 20.86
CA LYS A 304 -20.35 -14.64 21.88
C LYS A 304 -19.80 -14.94 23.27
N SER A 305 -18.79 -15.81 23.38
CA SER A 305 -18.15 -16.12 24.66
C SER A 305 -17.42 -14.90 25.25
N ARG A 306 -16.91 -14.00 24.41
CA ARG A 306 -16.26 -12.75 24.83
C ARG A 306 -17.26 -11.71 25.30
N LEU A 307 -18.45 -11.66 24.69
CA LEU A 307 -19.56 -10.78 25.12
C LEU A 307 -20.03 -11.11 26.54
N GLY A 308 -20.20 -12.40 26.86
CA GLY A 308 -20.68 -12.81 28.19
C GLY A 308 -19.69 -12.62 29.34
N ARG A 309 -18.46 -12.15 29.06
CA ARG A 309 -17.41 -11.88 30.04
C ARG A 309 -17.17 -10.38 30.30
N GLN A 310 -17.85 -9.50 29.56
CA GLN A 310 -17.81 -8.05 29.75
C GLN A 310 -18.87 -7.61 30.77
#